data_AF-A0A2V5URT7-F1
#
_entry.id   AF-A0A2V5URT7-F1
#
_cell.length_a   1.000
_cell.length_b   1.000
_cell.length_c   1.000
_cell.angle_alpha   90.00
_cell.angle_beta   90.00
_cell.angle_gamma   90.00
#
_symmetry.space_group_name_H-M   'P 1'
#
loop_
_entity.id
_entity.type
_entity.pdbx_description
1 polymer ?
#
loop_
_entity_poly.entity_id
_entity_poly.type
_entity_poly.pdbx_seq_one_letter_code
_entity_poly.pdbx_strand_id
1 'polypeptide(L)'
;TIIIATGAEYRVPTIENLSEFKGVGVYYGATFMEAQLCRGEEVVVMGGGNSAGQAAVFLAQTAKRVHMLVRSKGLAETMSRYLVRRIEQNPAIDLRTKTEIVALEGSNHLERVRWRNDQAGSIETHDIRHVFVMTGAVPSTEWLRGCVALDAKGFIKTGPDLSQDDLAAAQWPAARAPHLLETSLPGVFAVGDVRGGNIKRVASAVGEGSIAISFVHQVLSE
;
A
#
# COMPACT_ATOMS: atom_id res chain seq x y z
N THR A 1 -27.47 -0.90 12.21
CA THR A 1 -26.25 -0.17 11.80
C THR A 1 -25.04 -1.04 11.94
N ILE A 2 -24.09 -0.97 10.99
CA ILE A 2 -22.84 -1.75 10.96
C ILE A 2 -21.66 -0.81 10.69
N ILE A 3 -20.50 -1.06 11.32
CA ILE A 3 -19.22 -0.43 10.98
C ILE A 3 -18.23 -1.50 10.54
N ILE A 4 -17.71 -1.37 9.33
CA ILE A 4 -16.72 -2.27 8.74
C ILE A 4 -15.33 -1.69 8.96
N ALA A 5 -14.52 -2.39 9.74
CA ALA A 5 -13.15 -2.02 10.10
C ALA A 5 -12.17 -3.19 9.88
N THR A 6 -12.39 -4.00 8.83
CA THR A 6 -11.64 -5.24 8.57
C THR A 6 -10.22 -5.03 8.03
N GLY A 7 -9.84 -3.76 7.77
CA GLY A 7 -8.50 -3.38 7.33
C GLY A 7 -8.13 -3.91 5.94
N ALA A 8 -6.83 -3.99 5.70
CA ALA A 8 -6.24 -4.49 4.47
C ALA A 8 -4.93 -5.26 4.77
N GLU A 9 -4.61 -6.22 3.92
CA GLU A 9 -3.37 -6.97 3.95
C GLU A 9 -2.41 -6.49 2.86
N TYR A 10 -1.13 -6.38 3.16
CA TYR A 10 -0.14 -6.05 2.14
C TYR A 10 0.10 -7.24 1.21
N ARG A 11 0.25 -6.98 -0.09
CA ARG A 11 0.58 -8.03 -1.07
C ARG A 11 1.99 -8.54 -0.79
N VAL A 12 2.10 -9.76 -0.28
CA VAL A 12 3.41 -10.38 -0.05
C VAL A 12 3.81 -11.16 -1.31
N PRO A 13 4.99 -10.93 -1.89
CA PRO A 13 5.49 -11.74 -2.99
C PRO A 13 5.85 -13.14 -2.49
N THR A 14 5.66 -14.14 -3.34
CA THR A 14 6.03 -15.53 -3.05
C THR A 14 7.56 -15.67 -3.10
N ILE A 15 8.20 -15.40 -1.98
CA ILE A 15 9.62 -15.62 -1.74
C ILE A 15 9.68 -16.53 -0.52
N GLU A 16 10.46 -17.60 -0.62
CA GLU A 16 10.76 -18.47 0.53
C GLU A 16 11.25 -17.60 1.70
N ASN A 17 11.08 -18.07 2.94
CA ASN A 17 11.56 -17.44 4.19
C ASN A 17 11.32 -15.92 4.39
N LEU A 18 10.53 -15.23 3.56
CA LEU A 18 10.30 -13.78 3.67
C LEU A 18 9.68 -13.40 5.02
N SER A 19 8.76 -14.22 5.52
CA SER A 19 8.11 -14.00 6.82
C SER A 19 9.08 -14.05 7.99
N GLU A 20 10.19 -14.79 7.89
CA GLU A 20 11.22 -14.89 8.92
C GLU A 20 11.98 -13.57 9.09
N PHE A 21 12.12 -12.80 8.01
CA PHE A 21 12.82 -11.52 8.03
C PHE A 21 11.91 -10.31 8.30
N LYS A 22 10.61 -10.53 8.56
CA LYS A 22 9.66 -9.44 8.84
C LYS A 22 10.07 -8.67 10.10
N GLY A 23 10.35 -7.38 9.95
CA GLY A 23 10.78 -6.50 11.04
C GLY A 23 12.28 -6.62 11.41
N VAL A 24 13.00 -7.58 10.83
CA VAL A 24 14.45 -7.79 11.03
C VAL A 24 15.21 -7.75 9.70
N GLY A 25 14.72 -6.95 8.75
CA GLY A 25 15.31 -6.77 7.43
C GLY A 25 14.29 -6.55 6.31
N VAL A 26 13.06 -7.05 6.49
CA VAL A 26 11.92 -6.84 5.58
C VAL A 26 10.88 -5.94 6.23
N TYR A 27 10.54 -4.85 5.56
CA TYR A 27 9.64 -3.81 6.05
C TYR A 27 8.51 -3.53 5.04
N TYR A 28 7.33 -3.15 5.53
CA TYR A 28 6.15 -2.79 4.72
C TYR A 28 5.82 -1.30 4.77
N GLY A 29 6.65 -0.52 5.46
CA GLY A 29 6.57 0.93 5.58
C GLY A 29 7.98 1.52 5.65
N ALA A 30 8.17 2.70 5.06
CA ALA A 30 9.38 3.49 5.25
C ALA A 30 9.03 4.70 6.11
N THR A 31 9.28 4.60 7.42
CA THR A 31 9.09 5.70 8.37
C THR A 31 10.44 6.27 8.80
N PHE A 32 10.41 7.29 9.64
CA PHE A 32 11.63 7.85 10.22
C PHE A 32 12.46 6.80 10.97
N MET A 33 11.82 5.80 11.58
CA MET A 33 12.51 4.73 12.30
C MET A 33 13.35 3.88 11.36
N GLU A 34 12.77 3.36 10.28
CA GLU A 34 13.50 2.54 9.31
C GLU A 34 14.56 3.36 8.57
N ALA A 35 14.31 4.64 8.29
CA ALA A 35 15.28 5.52 7.66
C ALA A 35 16.55 5.72 8.53
N GLN A 36 16.44 5.76 9.87
CA GLN A 36 17.62 5.81 10.74
C GLN A 36 18.45 4.52 10.66
N LEU A 37 17.79 3.35 10.60
CA LEU A 37 18.46 2.06 10.47
C LEU A 37 19.22 1.93 9.14
N CYS A 38 18.70 2.56 8.08
CA CYS A 38 19.26 2.46 6.72
C CYS A 38 20.31 3.53 6.39
N ARG A 39 20.68 4.40 7.35
CA ARG A 39 21.56 5.54 7.08
C ARG A 39 22.95 5.07 6.63
N GLY A 40 23.37 5.50 5.44
CA GLY A 40 24.66 5.11 4.86
C GLY A 40 24.72 3.69 4.30
N GLU A 41 23.60 2.96 4.34
CA GLU A 41 23.47 1.59 3.83
C GLU A 41 22.83 1.58 2.44
N GLU A 42 22.97 0.45 1.74
CA GLU A 42 22.20 0.18 0.52
C GLU A 42 20.88 -0.50 0.90
N VAL A 43 19.79 -0.13 0.23
CA VAL A 43 18.45 -0.66 0.51
C VAL A 43 17.73 -1.04 -0.78
N VAL A 44 16.77 -1.97 -0.68
CA VAL A 44 15.88 -2.34 -1.78
C VAL A 44 14.48 -1.81 -1.51
N VAL A 45 13.85 -1.19 -2.52
CA VAL A 45 12.41 -0.89 -2.53
C VAL A 45 11.75 -1.68 -3.65
N MET A 46 10.82 -2.57 -3.31
CA MET A 46 10.07 -3.36 -4.29
C MET A 46 8.71 -2.74 -4.56
N GLY A 47 8.43 -2.38 -5.81
CA GLY A 47 7.09 -1.94 -6.23
C GLY A 47 7.13 -0.77 -7.20
N GLY A 48 6.13 -0.70 -8.09
CA GLY A 48 6.05 0.32 -9.15
C GLY A 48 5.03 1.44 -8.90
N GLY A 49 4.27 1.39 -7.80
CA GLY A 49 3.21 2.37 -7.51
C GLY A 49 3.71 3.59 -6.74
N ASN A 50 2.83 4.59 -6.57
CA ASN A 50 3.14 5.84 -5.86
C ASN A 50 3.75 5.62 -4.46
N SER A 51 3.23 4.68 -3.67
CA SER A 51 3.76 4.38 -2.33
C SER A 51 5.23 3.92 -2.37
N ALA A 52 5.59 3.09 -3.35
CA ALA A 52 6.96 2.65 -3.55
C ALA A 52 7.88 3.83 -3.95
N GLY A 53 7.41 4.68 -4.86
CA GLY A 53 8.17 5.86 -5.29
C GLY A 53 8.38 6.88 -4.17
N GLN A 54 7.36 7.11 -3.34
CA GLN A 54 7.48 7.96 -2.15
C GLN A 54 8.49 7.38 -1.14
N ALA A 55 8.43 6.07 -0.88
CA ALA A 55 9.39 5.40 -0.01
C ALA A 55 10.82 5.50 -0.55
N ALA A 56 11.02 5.28 -1.86
CA ALA A 56 12.33 5.38 -2.50
C ALA A 56 12.91 6.80 -2.39
N VAL A 57 12.13 7.83 -2.70
CA VAL A 57 12.54 9.24 -2.59
C VAL A 57 12.83 9.63 -1.14
N PHE A 58 12.06 9.12 -0.18
CA PHE A 58 12.26 9.37 1.24
C PHE A 58 13.55 8.71 1.76
N LEU A 59 13.77 7.42 1.48
CA LEU A 59 14.96 6.69 1.89
C LEU A 59 16.24 7.24 1.25
N ALA A 60 16.17 7.70 -0.01
CA ALA A 60 17.30 8.30 -0.74
C ALA A 60 17.85 9.58 -0.09
N GLN A 61 17.16 10.16 0.89
CA GLN A 61 17.69 11.29 1.67
C GLN A 61 18.81 10.88 2.63
N THR A 62 18.89 9.60 3.01
CA THR A 62 19.80 9.12 4.07
C THR A 62 20.52 7.81 3.73
N ALA A 63 19.95 6.96 2.87
CA ALA A 63 20.60 5.74 2.37
C ALA A 63 21.73 6.08 1.40
N LYS A 64 22.76 5.22 1.35
CA LYS A 64 23.85 5.31 0.36
C LYS A 64 23.35 5.05 -1.06
N ARG A 65 22.45 4.07 -1.21
CA ARG A 65 21.83 3.71 -2.49
C ARG A 65 20.45 3.09 -2.23
N VAL A 66 19.47 3.46 -3.06
CA VAL A 66 18.15 2.83 -3.09
C VAL A 66 18.00 2.08 -4.41
N HIS A 67 17.96 0.76 -4.34
CA HIS A 67 17.67 -0.11 -5.48
C HIS A 67 16.16 -0.29 -5.60
N MET A 68 15.54 0.39 -6.55
CA MET A 68 14.10 0.29 -6.80
C MET A 68 13.83 -0.82 -7.81
N LEU A 69 13.31 -1.96 -7.34
CA LEU A 69 13.05 -3.13 -8.18
C LEU A 69 11.58 -3.14 -8.62
N VAL A 70 11.37 -3.23 -9.94
CA VAL A 70 10.04 -3.38 -10.53
C VAL A 70 10.01 -4.48 -11.57
N ARG A 71 8.92 -5.24 -11.61
CA ARG A 71 8.69 -6.31 -12.61
C ARG A 71 8.24 -5.77 -13.97
N SER A 72 7.64 -4.57 -13.98
CA SER A 72 7.22 -3.89 -15.21
C SER A 72 8.41 -3.36 -16.02
N LYS A 73 8.14 -2.92 -17.25
CA LYS A 73 9.13 -2.26 -18.13
C LYS A 73 9.54 -0.86 -17.64
N GLY A 74 8.84 -0.31 -16.65
CA GLY A 74 9.05 1.04 -16.13
C GLY A 74 7.95 1.46 -15.16
N LEU A 75 7.98 2.72 -14.75
CA LEU A 75 7.10 3.26 -13.71
C LEU A 75 5.89 4.05 -14.27
N ALA A 76 5.97 4.52 -15.52
CA ALA A 76 5.04 5.50 -16.08
C ALA A 76 3.56 5.06 -16.11
N GLU A 77 3.30 3.75 -16.21
CA GLU A 77 1.93 3.21 -16.24
C GLU A 77 1.23 3.27 -14.87
N THR A 78 1.98 3.22 -13.77
CA THR A 78 1.41 3.01 -12.42
C THR A 78 1.81 4.08 -11.40
N MET A 79 2.72 4.98 -11.77
CA MET A 79 3.24 6.04 -10.92
C MET A 79 3.00 7.42 -11.53
N SER A 80 2.72 8.40 -10.66
CA SER A 80 2.60 9.79 -11.08
C SER A 80 3.87 10.29 -11.78
N ARG A 81 3.69 11.05 -12.88
CA ARG A 81 4.80 11.62 -13.67
C ARG A 81 5.80 12.41 -12.82
N TYR A 82 5.31 13.11 -11.80
CA TYR A 82 6.14 13.85 -10.86
C TYR A 82 7.10 12.93 -10.08
N LEU A 83 6.60 11.82 -9.54
CA LEU A 83 7.43 10.87 -8.80
C LEU A 83 8.41 10.15 -9.71
N VAL A 84 7.98 9.76 -10.92
CA VAL A 84 8.87 9.17 -11.93
C VAL A 84 10.06 10.10 -12.19
N ARG A 85 9.81 11.39 -12.46
CA ARG A 85 10.87 12.38 -12.66
C ARG A 85 11.80 12.50 -11.44
N ARG A 86 11.24 12.52 -10.22
CA ARG A 86 12.06 12.58 -9.00
C ARG A 86 12.98 11.38 -8.83
N ILE A 87 12.52 10.19 -9.22
CA ILE A 87 13.31 8.96 -9.17
C ILE A 87 14.44 9.02 -10.19
N GLU A 88 14.12 9.33 -11.45
CA GLU A 88 15.09 9.40 -12.55
C GLU A 88 16.17 10.46 -12.33
N GLN A 89 15.84 11.57 -11.66
CA GLN A 89 16.77 12.66 -11.38
C GLN A 89 17.57 12.48 -10.09
N ASN A 90 17.28 11.46 -9.28
CA ASN A 90 17.96 11.28 -8.00
C ASN A 90 19.15 10.31 -8.16
N PRO A 91 20.41 10.78 -8.01
CA PRO A 91 21.59 9.96 -8.22
C PRO A 91 21.77 8.85 -7.18
N ALA A 92 21.06 8.90 -6.05
CA ALA A 92 21.07 7.85 -5.03
C ALA A 92 20.04 6.74 -5.30
N ILE A 93 19.18 6.88 -6.32
CA ILE A 93 18.19 5.85 -6.69
C ILE A 93 18.65 5.16 -7.97
N ASP A 94 18.67 3.83 -7.94
CA ASP A 94 18.91 2.98 -9.10
C ASP A 94 17.62 2.21 -9.43
N LEU A 95 17.00 2.52 -10.58
CA LEU A 95 15.77 1.87 -11.03
C LEU A 95 16.11 0.62 -11.85
N ARG A 96 15.77 -0.54 -11.29
CA ARG A 96 15.94 -1.85 -11.95
C ARG A 96 14.59 -2.37 -12.43
N THR A 97 14.35 -2.23 -13.73
CA THR A 97 13.14 -2.75 -14.38
C THR A 97 13.27 -4.24 -14.68
N LYS A 98 12.12 -4.93 -14.86
CA LYS A 98 12.05 -6.39 -15.07
C LYS A 98 12.90 -7.18 -14.07
N THR A 99 12.95 -6.73 -12.83
CA THR A 99 13.79 -7.30 -11.78
C THR A 99 12.93 -7.67 -10.59
N GLU A 100 13.16 -8.87 -10.04
CA GLU A 100 12.48 -9.36 -8.85
C GLU A 100 13.45 -10.07 -7.90
N ILE A 101 13.18 -9.97 -6.59
CA ILE A 101 13.90 -10.78 -5.59
C ILE A 101 13.45 -12.23 -5.72
N VAL A 102 14.41 -13.13 -5.78
CA VAL A 102 14.19 -14.58 -5.88
C VAL A 102 14.59 -15.32 -4.61
N ALA A 103 15.40 -14.72 -3.73
CA ALA A 103 15.71 -15.28 -2.41
C ALA A 103 16.19 -14.23 -1.42
N LEU A 104 16.02 -14.56 -0.14
CA LEU A 104 16.51 -13.81 1.01
C LEU A 104 17.39 -14.74 1.84
N GLU A 105 18.56 -14.26 2.25
CA GLU A 105 19.55 -15.05 2.99
C GLU A 105 19.98 -14.29 4.24
N GLY A 106 20.07 -15.02 5.35
CA GLY A 106 20.46 -14.46 6.63
C GLY A 106 20.15 -15.43 7.76
N SER A 107 20.63 -15.08 8.95
CA SER A 107 20.41 -15.83 10.18
C SER A 107 19.29 -15.18 10.99
N ASN A 108 19.64 -14.42 12.04
CA ASN A 108 18.69 -13.70 12.89
C ASN A 108 18.16 -12.40 12.26
N HIS A 109 18.77 -11.97 11.16
CA HIS A 109 18.41 -10.78 10.39
C HIS A 109 18.75 -11.01 8.92
N LEU A 110 18.16 -10.21 8.04
CA LEU A 110 18.49 -10.25 6.61
C LEU A 110 19.94 -9.80 6.40
N GLU A 111 20.73 -10.61 5.71
CA GLU A 111 22.12 -10.33 5.41
C GLU A 111 22.33 -10.06 3.92
N ARG A 112 21.65 -10.83 3.06
CA ARG A 112 21.81 -10.80 1.60
C ARG A 112 20.50 -10.97 0.87
N VAL A 113 20.41 -10.34 -0.30
CA VAL A 113 19.30 -10.50 -1.24
C VAL A 113 19.82 -11.05 -2.55
N ARG A 114 19.03 -11.92 -3.18
CA ARG A 114 19.27 -12.33 -4.56
C ARG A 114 18.13 -11.85 -5.43
N TRP A 115 18.44 -11.18 -6.53
CA TRP A 115 17.45 -10.80 -7.52
C TRP A 115 17.81 -11.32 -8.90
N ARG A 116 16.78 -11.51 -9.72
CA ARG A 116 16.90 -11.88 -11.13
C ARG A 116 16.42 -10.72 -11.98
N ASN A 117 17.16 -10.39 -13.02
CA ASN A 117 16.67 -9.58 -14.12
C ASN A 117 16.21 -10.49 -15.27
N ASP A 118 14.94 -10.43 -15.63
CA ASP A 118 14.35 -11.35 -16.62
C ASP A 118 14.88 -11.14 -18.05
N GLN A 119 15.54 -10.01 -18.33
CA GLN A 119 16.19 -9.80 -19.64
C GLN A 119 17.58 -10.43 -19.71
N ALA A 120 18.33 -10.38 -18.61
CA ALA A 120 19.69 -10.90 -18.55
C ALA A 120 19.71 -12.40 -18.20
N GLY A 121 18.68 -12.90 -17.52
CA GLY A 121 18.61 -14.26 -17.01
C GLY A 121 19.58 -14.55 -15.85
N SER A 122 20.46 -13.61 -15.50
CA SER A 122 21.42 -13.73 -14.40
C SER A 122 20.77 -13.44 -13.05
N ILE A 123 21.16 -14.24 -12.05
CA ILE A 123 20.86 -13.98 -10.65
C ILE A 123 22.08 -13.30 -10.04
N GLU A 124 21.88 -12.15 -9.43
CA GLU A 124 22.92 -11.40 -8.71
C GLU A 124 22.67 -11.49 -7.20
N THR A 125 23.74 -11.51 -6.42
CA THR A 125 23.68 -11.55 -4.94
C THR A 125 24.28 -10.26 -4.39
N HIS A 126 23.58 -9.63 -3.44
CA HIS A 126 23.97 -8.36 -2.86
C HIS A 126 23.89 -8.41 -1.33
N ASP A 127 24.90 -7.85 -0.67
CA ASP A 127 24.97 -7.69 0.78
C ASP A 127 24.08 -6.53 1.25
N ILE A 128 22.77 -6.66 1.02
CA ILE A 128 21.75 -5.68 1.38
C ILE A 128 20.86 -6.26 2.48
N ARG A 129 20.78 -5.53 3.58
CA ARG A 129 20.09 -5.96 4.81
C ARG A 129 18.68 -5.40 4.98
N HIS A 130 18.24 -4.56 4.04
CA HIS A 130 16.99 -3.82 4.16
C HIS A 130 16.18 -3.88 2.86
N VAL A 131 15.01 -4.49 2.94
CA VAL A 131 14.06 -4.65 1.84
C VAL A 131 12.71 -4.05 2.25
N PHE A 132 12.21 -3.15 1.42
CA PHE A 132 10.93 -2.48 1.61
C PHE A 132 9.92 -3.02 0.58
N VAL A 133 8.93 -3.77 1.05
CA VAL A 133 7.89 -4.40 0.23
C VAL A 133 6.73 -3.42 0.04
N MET A 134 6.68 -2.77 -1.13
CA MET A 134 5.74 -1.70 -1.49
C MET A 134 4.85 -2.10 -2.69
N THR A 135 4.43 -3.36 -2.70
CA THR A 135 3.69 -4.06 -3.77
C THR A 135 2.18 -3.83 -3.75
N GLY A 136 1.69 -2.99 -2.85
CA GLY A 136 0.27 -2.65 -2.69
C GLY A 136 -0.42 -3.42 -1.55
N ALA A 137 -1.70 -3.16 -1.37
CA ALA A 137 -2.53 -3.81 -0.35
C ALA A 137 -3.83 -4.34 -0.97
N VAL A 138 -4.37 -5.38 -0.35
CA VAL A 138 -5.65 -6.03 -0.67
C VAL A 138 -6.57 -5.80 0.53
N PRO A 139 -7.69 -5.09 0.36
CA PRO A 139 -8.63 -4.87 1.45
C PRO A 139 -9.38 -6.16 1.80
N SER A 140 -9.72 -6.32 3.08
CA SER A 140 -10.44 -7.50 3.60
C SER A 140 -11.94 -7.42 3.29
N THR A 141 -12.28 -7.40 2.00
CA THR A 141 -13.63 -7.09 1.46
C THR A 141 -14.22 -8.22 0.62
N GLU A 142 -13.57 -9.38 0.52
CA GLU A 142 -14.06 -10.49 -0.31
C GLU A 142 -15.50 -10.90 0.02
N TRP A 143 -15.82 -10.93 1.32
CA TRP A 143 -17.14 -11.26 1.86
C TRP A 143 -18.22 -10.20 1.57
N LEU A 144 -17.84 -9.03 1.07
CA LEU A 144 -18.74 -7.90 0.77
C LEU A 144 -19.06 -7.79 -0.72
N ARG A 145 -18.50 -8.66 -1.57
CA ARG A 145 -18.74 -8.61 -3.02
C ARG A 145 -20.23 -8.69 -3.33
N GLY A 146 -20.72 -7.70 -4.08
CA GLY A 146 -22.14 -7.57 -4.44
C GLY A 146 -23.02 -6.96 -3.34
N CYS A 147 -22.51 -6.73 -2.13
CA CYS A 147 -23.27 -6.11 -1.04
C CYS A 147 -23.06 -4.60 -0.96
N VAL A 148 -21.86 -4.10 -1.26
CA VAL A 148 -21.53 -2.67 -1.27
C VAL A 148 -20.69 -2.32 -2.50
N ALA A 149 -20.70 -1.06 -2.90
CA ALA A 149 -19.86 -0.56 -3.97
C ALA A 149 -18.37 -0.62 -3.57
N LEU A 150 -17.58 -1.28 -4.41
CA LEU A 150 -16.13 -1.38 -4.28
C LEU A 150 -15.44 -0.64 -5.44
N ASP A 151 -14.27 -0.07 -5.20
CA ASP A 151 -13.44 0.48 -6.27
C ASP A 151 -12.78 -0.65 -7.09
N ALA A 152 -12.09 -0.28 -8.19
CA ALA A 152 -11.41 -1.24 -9.06
C ALA A 152 -10.29 -2.04 -8.37
N LYS A 153 -9.89 -1.66 -7.15
CA LYS A 153 -8.88 -2.34 -6.32
C LYS A 153 -9.52 -3.13 -5.16
N GLY A 154 -10.85 -3.15 -5.07
CA GLY A 154 -11.62 -3.87 -4.07
C GLY A 154 -11.87 -3.09 -2.77
N PHE A 155 -11.45 -1.82 -2.66
CA PHE A 155 -11.67 -1.03 -1.45
C PHE A 155 -13.11 -0.50 -1.41
N ILE A 156 -13.68 -0.40 -0.21
CA ILE A 156 -15.06 0.08 -0.04
C ILE A 156 -15.14 1.57 -0.42
N LYS A 157 -16.08 1.93 -1.31
CA LYS A 157 -16.38 3.32 -1.63
C LYS A 157 -17.29 3.90 -0.53
N THR A 158 -17.00 5.11 -0.08
CA THR A 158 -17.74 5.76 1.02
C THR A 158 -18.05 7.21 0.70
N GLY A 159 -19.20 7.69 1.15
CA GLY A 159 -19.56 9.11 1.12
C GLY A 159 -19.32 9.75 -0.25
N PRO A 160 -18.50 10.81 -0.35
CA PRO A 160 -18.21 11.50 -1.61
C PRO A 160 -17.57 10.65 -2.71
N ASP A 161 -16.97 9.50 -2.37
CA ASP A 161 -16.36 8.60 -3.36
C ASP A 161 -17.40 7.76 -4.12
N LEU A 162 -18.64 7.71 -3.65
CA LEU A 162 -19.75 7.03 -4.32
C LEU A 162 -20.26 7.88 -5.50
N SER A 163 -20.27 7.31 -6.69
CA SER A 163 -20.85 7.95 -7.88
C SER A 163 -22.38 7.84 -7.87
N GLN A 164 -23.04 8.65 -8.70
CA GLN A 164 -24.48 8.51 -8.93
C GLN A 164 -24.86 7.11 -9.43
N ASP A 165 -24.02 6.52 -10.29
CA ASP A 165 -24.22 5.15 -10.79
C ASP A 165 -24.13 4.11 -9.68
N ASP A 166 -23.18 4.25 -8.74
CA ASP A 166 -23.08 3.32 -7.59
C ASP A 166 -24.34 3.37 -6.73
N LEU A 167 -24.85 4.58 -6.46
CA LEU A 167 -26.03 4.80 -5.62
C LEU A 167 -27.31 4.31 -6.33
N ALA A 168 -27.43 4.53 -7.63
CA ALA A 168 -28.53 4.01 -8.43
C ALA A 168 -28.52 2.46 -8.45
N ALA A 169 -27.35 1.85 -8.67
CA ALA A 169 -27.19 0.40 -8.67
C ALA A 169 -27.50 -0.22 -7.30
N ALA A 170 -27.11 0.46 -6.21
CA ALA A 170 -27.42 0.05 -4.84
C ALA A 170 -28.85 0.39 -4.40
N GLN A 171 -29.66 1.02 -5.26
CA GLN A 171 -31.02 1.47 -4.96
C GLN A 171 -31.07 2.34 -3.69
N TRP A 172 -30.17 3.31 -3.59
CA TRP A 172 -30.06 4.19 -2.42
C TRP A 172 -31.42 4.82 -2.07
N PRO A 173 -32.00 4.53 -0.89
CA PRO A 173 -33.38 4.88 -0.57
C PRO A 173 -33.53 6.25 0.09
N ALA A 174 -32.45 6.84 0.61
CA ALA A 174 -32.53 8.08 1.37
C ALA A 174 -32.52 9.30 0.44
N ALA A 175 -33.31 10.33 0.78
CA ALA A 175 -33.31 11.60 0.06
C ALA A 175 -32.00 12.40 0.22
N ARG A 176 -31.21 12.08 1.26
CA ARG A 176 -29.89 12.64 1.49
C ARG A 176 -28.81 11.86 0.76
N ALA A 177 -27.67 12.52 0.52
CA ALA A 177 -26.45 11.82 0.16
C ALA A 177 -25.94 10.93 1.31
N PRO A 178 -25.15 9.88 1.02
CA PRO A 178 -24.46 9.11 2.05
C PRO A 178 -23.56 10.01 2.91
N HIS A 179 -23.49 9.74 4.21
CA HIS A 179 -22.54 10.43 5.09
C HIS A 179 -21.08 10.07 4.71
N LEU A 180 -20.12 10.85 5.21
CA LEU A 180 -18.70 10.78 4.81
C LEU A 180 -18.11 9.36 4.80
N LEU A 181 -18.48 8.53 5.77
CA LEU A 181 -17.96 7.17 5.96
C LEU A 181 -19.01 6.10 5.66
N GLU A 182 -20.17 6.50 5.17
CA GLU A 182 -21.28 5.59 4.85
C GLU A 182 -21.04 4.97 3.46
N THR A 183 -21.30 3.68 3.37
CA THR A 183 -21.15 2.91 2.14
C THR A 183 -22.36 3.12 1.21
N SER A 184 -22.40 2.42 0.09
CA SER A 184 -23.60 2.38 -0.76
C SER A 184 -24.81 1.68 -0.11
N LEU A 185 -24.64 1.08 1.08
CA LEU A 185 -25.72 0.47 1.86
C LEU A 185 -26.05 1.36 3.08
N PRO A 186 -27.29 1.88 3.20
CA PRO A 186 -27.65 2.81 4.27
C PRO A 186 -27.42 2.26 5.67
N GLY A 187 -26.88 3.09 6.56
CA GLY A 187 -26.53 2.68 7.92
C GLY A 187 -25.41 1.64 7.99
N VAL A 188 -24.65 1.44 6.92
CA VAL A 188 -23.40 0.67 6.92
C VAL A 188 -22.26 1.61 6.61
N PHE A 189 -21.28 1.63 7.50
CA PHE A 189 -20.12 2.51 7.44
C PHE A 189 -18.84 1.71 7.24
N ALA A 190 -17.80 2.31 6.67
CA ALA A 190 -16.48 1.72 6.55
C ALA A 190 -15.39 2.70 7.01
N VAL A 191 -14.42 2.21 7.78
CA VAL A 191 -13.35 3.03 8.38
C VAL A 191 -11.98 2.38 8.27
N GLY A 192 -10.95 3.20 8.21
CA GLY A 192 -9.56 2.76 8.16
C GLY A 192 -9.17 2.13 6.82
N ASP A 193 -8.26 1.16 6.87
CA ASP A 193 -7.57 0.72 5.65
C ASP A 193 -8.45 -0.06 4.66
N VAL A 194 -9.67 -0.44 5.04
CA VAL A 194 -10.62 -1.19 4.19
C VAL A 194 -11.29 -0.33 3.10
N ARG A 195 -11.40 0.99 3.31
CA ARG A 195 -12.09 1.90 2.38
C ARG A 195 -11.14 2.59 1.40
N GLY A 196 -11.63 3.08 0.26
CA GLY A 196 -10.84 3.84 -0.70
C GLY A 196 -10.38 5.18 -0.12
N GLY A 197 -9.37 5.83 -0.71
CA GLY A 197 -8.99 7.21 -0.33
C GLY A 197 -8.43 7.41 1.10
N ASN A 198 -8.19 6.33 1.86
CA ASN A 198 -7.63 6.41 3.20
C ASN A 198 -6.11 6.72 3.21
N ILE A 199 -5.60 7.18 4.36
CA ILE A 199 -4.19 7.61 4.53
C ILE A 199 -3.26 6.43 4.90
N LYS A 200 -3.79 5.25 5.24
CA LYS A 200 -3.06 4.05 5.70
C LYS A 200 -2.18 4.31 6.91
N ARG A 201 -2.76 4.97 7.92
CA ARG A 201 -2.09 5.35 9.18
C ARG A 201 -2.99 5.05 10.37
N VAL A 202 -2.39 4.53 11.43
CA VAL A 202 -3.10 4.19 12.69
C VAL A 202 -3.92 5.38 13.21
N ALA A 203 -3.31 6.57 13.30
CA ALA A 203 -4.02 7.76 13.79
C ALA A 203 -5.21 8.15 12.90
N SER A 204 -5.10 8.01 11.57
CA SER A 204 -6.20 8.27 10.63
C SER A 204 -7.33 7.27 10.82
N ALA A 205 -7.01 5.97 10.93
CA ALA A 205 -8.01 4.92 11.16
C ALA A 205 -8.76 5.10 12.49
N VAL A 206 -8.05 5.48 13.57
CA VAL A 206 -8.65 5.80 14.86
C VAL A 206 -9.59 7.02 14.74
N GLY A 207 -9.14 8.07 14.06
CA GLY A 207 -9.95 9.28 13.84
C GLY A 207 -11.23 8.98 13.05
N GLU A 208 -11.13 8.22 11.95
CA GLU A 208 -12.29 7.79 11.16
C GLU A 208 -13.27 6.94 11.99
N GLY A 209 -12.75 6.02 12.81
CA GLY A 209 -13.56 5.23 13.73
C GLY A 209 -14.36 6.11 14.70
N SER A 210 -13.73 7.14 15.27
CA SER A 210 -14.41 8.10 16.16
C SER A 210 -15.49 8.91 15.42
N ILE A 211 -15.18 9.40 14.22
CA ILE A 211 -16.12 10.21 13.42
C ILE A 211 -17.33 9.38 12.98
N ALA A 212 -17.14 8.11 12.64
CA ALA A 212 -18.22 7.23 12.19
C ALA A 212 -19.33 7.10 13.25
N ILE A 213 -19.00 7.09 14.55
CA ILE A 213 -19.99 7.02 15.63
C ILE A 213 -20.96 8.21 15.60
N SER A 214 -20.47 9.41 15.29
CA SER A 214 -21.35 10.58 15.17
C SER A 214 -22.37 10.41 14.04
N PHE A 215 -21.98 9.80 12.91
CA PHE A 215 -22.90 9.52 11.81
C PHE A 215 -23.84 8.36 12.11
N VAL A 216 -23.38 7.35 12.85
CA VAL A 216 -24.25 6.27 13.35
C VAL A 216 -25.40 6.84 14.18
N HIS A 217 -25.12 7.79 15.07
CA HIS A 217 -26.18 8.44 15.85
C HIS A 217 -27.17 9.22 14.99
N GLN A 218 -26.69 9.92 13.95
CA GLN A 218 -27.56 10.62 13.01
C GLN A 218 -28.50 9.66 12.28
N VAL A 219 -27.97 8.57 11.71
CA VAL A 219 -28.78 7.57 10.99
C VAL A 219 -29.78 6.86 11.90
N LEU A 220 -29.42 6.59 13.17
CA LEU A 220 -30.35 5.97 14.12
C LEU A 220 -31.47 6.92 14.60
N SER A 221 -31.34 8.21 14.33
CA SER A 221 -32.36 9.22 14.67
C SER A 221 -33.29 9.58 13.50
N GLU A 222 -33.04 9.04 12.31
CA GLU A 222 -33.89 9.14 11.11
C GLU A 222 -35.06 8.15 11.17
#